data_AF-A0A951GCH2-F1
#
_entry.id   AF-A0A951GCH2-F1
#
_cell.length_a   1.000
_cell.length_b   1.000
_cell.length_c   1.000
_cell.angle_alpha   90.00
_cell.angle_beta   90.00
_cell.angle_gamma   90.00
#
_symmetry.space_group_name_H-M   'P 1'
#
loop_
_entity.id
_entity.type
_entity.pdbx_description
1 polymer ?
#
loop_
_entity_poly.entity_id
_entity_poly.type
_entity_poly.pdbx_seq_one_letter_code
_entity_poly.pdbx_strand_id
1 'polypeptide(L)'
;MEQTSNLGGGRVWPLEAVRGVLEVAARFGLRTHLDGARLLNAVVASGVPASAWASGFDTAWIDFTKGLGAPVGAVLAGSRELIDEAWRWKQMLGGAFRQSGIVAAGCLYALDHHVERLAEDHLHARVLAEGLAALPGVRLDVSTAETNIVIFSVDDGPGAGRAAG
;
A
#
# COMPACT_ATOMS: atom_id res chain seq x y z
N MET A 1 0.62 -6.98 8.34
CA MET A 1 -0.63 -6.48 7.73
C MET A 1 -0.26 -5.60 6.57
N GLU A 2 -1.03 -5.58 5.49
CA GLU A 2 -0.79 -4.76 4.30
C GLU A 2 -1.94 -3.76 4.11
N GLN A 3 -1.64 -2.46 4.02
CA GLN A 3 -2.63 -1.40 3.81
C GLN A 3 -2.16 -0.46 2.69
N THR A 4 -2.87 -0.36 1.56
CA THR A 4 -4.00 -1.18 1.07
C THR A 4 -3.64 -2.66 0.89
N SER A 5 -4.62 -3.55 0.75
CA SER A 5 -4.35 -4.95 0.36
C SER A 5 -4.29 -5.11 -1.16
N ASN A 6 -3.12 -5.39 -1.72
CA ASN A 6 -2.92 -5.56 -3.16
C ASN A 6 -3.68 -6.78 -3.72
N LEU A 7 -3.56 -7.95 -3.07
CA LEU A 7 -4.35 -9.14 -3.44
C LEU A 7 -5.86 -8.93 -3.24
N GLY A 8 -6.24 -8.03 -2.34
CA GLY A 8 -7.61 -7.59 -2.14
C GLY A 8 -8.12 -6.57 -3.16
N GLY A 9 -7.34 -6.24 -4.21
CA GLY A 9 -7.72 -5.26 -5.24
C GLY A 9 -7.32 -3.82 -4.92
N GLY A 10 -6.38 -3.60 -4.00
CA GLY A 10 -6.07 -2.26 -3.50
C GLY A 10 -7.11 -1.73 -2.50
N ARG A 11 -7.92 -2.61 -1.91
CA ARG A 11 -8.94 -2.22 -0.94
C ARG A 11 -8.36 -1.77 0.39
N VAL A 12 -9.08 -0.85 1.02
CA VAL A 12 -8.75 -0.30 2.31
C VAL A 12 -9.30 -1.21 3.39
N TRP A 13 -8.42 -1.76 4.23
CA TRP A 13 -8.89 -2.46 5.42
C TRP A 13 -9.67 -1.52 6.33
N PRO A 14 -10.83 -1.91 6.89
CA PRO A 14 -11.49 -1.11 7.92
C PRO A 14 -10.58 -0.95 9.14
N LEU A 15 -10.46 0.27 9.67
CA LEU A 15 -9.55 0.56 10.79
C LEU A 15 -9.84 -0.31 12.03
N GLU A 16 -11.11 -0.55 12.34
CA GLU A 16 -11.49 -1.42 13.47
C GLU A 16 -11.10 -2.89 13.24
N ALA A 17 -11.12 -3.37 12.00
CA ALA A 17 -10.64 -4.71 11.68
C ALA A 17 -9.11 -4.81 11.90
N VAL A 18 -8.36 -3.75 11.53
CA VAL A 18 -6.92 -3.67 11.82
C VAL A 18 -6.67 -3.73 13.33
N ARG A 19 -7.42 -2.96 14.12
CA ARG A 19 -7.31 -2.96 15.58
C ARG A 19 -7.63 -4.32 16.20
N GLY A 20 -8.64 -5.02 15.70
CA GLY A 20 -8.96 -6.38 16.15
C GLY A 20 -7.81 -7.37 15.90
N VAL A 21 -7.14 -7.27 14.76
CA VAL A 21 -5.93 -8.10 14.48
C VAL A 21 -4.79 -7.76 15.43
N LEU A 22 -4.55 -6.48 15.71
CA LEU A 22 -3.53 -6.04 16.65
C LEU A 22 -3.82 -6.54 18.08
N GLU A 23 -5.09 -6.52 18.51
CA GLU A 23 -5.50 -7.03 19.82
C GLU A 23 -5.20 -8.54 19.94
N VAL A 24 -5.53 -9.32 18.90
CA VAL A 24 -5.22 -10.75 18.88
C VAL A 24 -3.70 -10.97 18.91
N ALA A 25 -2.93 -10.24 18.09
CA ALA A 25 -1.47 -10.34 18.10
C ALA A 25 -0.88 -10.05 19.49
N ALA A 26 -1.37 -9.00 20.16
CA ALA A 26 -0.95 -8.65 21.51
C ALA A 26 -1.26 -9.75 22.54
N ARG A 27 -2.45 -10.37 22.47
CA ARG A 27 -2.83 -11.50 23.36
C ARG A 27 -1.88 -12.68 23.25
N PHE A 28 -1.26 -12.89 22.09
CA PHE A 28 -0.29 -13.95 21.84
C PHE A 28 1.17 -13.49 21.89
N GLY A 29 1.43 -12.24 22.27
CA GLY A 29 2.80 -11.69 22.35
C GLY A 29 3.52 -11.63 21.01
N LEU A 30 2.78 -11.51 19.90
CA LEU A 30 3.34 -11.44 18.54
C LEU A 30 3.78 -10.03 18.19
N ARG A 31 4.89 -9.94 17.44
CA ARG A 31 5.30 -8.68 16.81
C ARG A 31 4.45 -8.39 15.58
N THR A 32 4.23 -7.12 15.33
CA THR A 32 3.33 -6.62 14.30
C THR A 32 4.06 -5.65 13.37
N HIS A 33 3.85 -5.84 12.07
CA HIS A 33 4.38 -4.97 11.02
C HIS A 33 3.26 -4.49 10.12
N LEU A 34 3.25 -3.18 9.85
CA LEU A 34 2.42 -2.57 8.82
C LEU A 34 3.24 -2.40 7.54
N ASP A 35 2.91 -3.22 6.55
CA ASP A 35 3.27 -2.98 5.16
C ASP A 35 2.39 -1.86 4.61
N GLY A 36 2.94 -0.64 4.57
CA GLY A 36 2.28 0.56 4.08
C GLY A 36 2.70 0.94 2.67
N ALA A 37 3.02 -0.03 1.81
CA ALA A 37 3.41 0.21 0.42
C ALA A 37 2.46 1.16 -0.33
N ARG A 38 1.16 1.14 0.00
CA ARG A 38 0.15 2.08 -0.52
C ARG A 38 -0.67 2.70 0.60
N LEU A 39 -0.05 2.94 1.76
CA LEU A 39 -0.74 3.51 2.92
C LEU A 39 -1.35 4.87 2.59
N LEU A 40 -0.66 5.71 1.80
CA LEU A 40 -1.17 7.03 1.46
C LEU A 40 -2.36 6.99 0.49
N ASN A 41 -2.52 5.92 -0.30
CA ASN A 41 -3.79 5.68 -1.02
C ASN A 41 -4.93 5.42 -0.03
N ALA A 42 -4.71 4.61 1.01
CA ALA A 42 -5.71 4.38 2.05
C ALA A 42 -6.03 5.65 2.85
N VAL A 43 -5.03 6.50 3.14
CA VAL A 43 -5.24 7.80 3.80
C VAL A 43 -6.15 8.68 2.98
N VAL A 44 -5.87 8.85 1.69
CA VAL A 44 -6.67 9.70 0.80
C VAL A 44 -8.07 9.15 0.60
N ALA A 45 -8.23 7.83 0.42
CA ALA A 45 -9.53 7.22 0.22
C ALA A 45 -10.43 7.25 1.48
N SER A 46 -9.84 7.11 2.68
CA SER A 46 -10.60 7.01 3.93
C SER A 46 -10.68 8.30 4.75
N GLY A 47 -9.82 9.28 4.49
CA GLY A 47 -9.63 10.46 5.34
C GLY A 47 -8.96 10.18 6.70
N VAL A 48 -8.59 8.93 6.98
CA VAL A 48 -7.93 8.54 8.24
C VAL A 48 -6.42 8.79 8.10
N PRO A 49 -5.78 9.53 9.03
CA PRO A 49 -4.36 9.85 8.92
C PRO A 49 -3.47 8.61 9.06
N ALA A 50 -2.30 8.61 8.38
CA ALA A 50 -1.33 7.51 8.39
C ALA A 50 -0.94 7.08 9.82
N SER A 51 -0.86 8.04 10.76
CA SER A 51 -0.54 7.79 12.16
C SER A 51 -1.58 6.91 12.87
N ALA A 52 -2.86 7.02 12.50
CA ALA A 52 -3.91 6.18 13.08
C ALA A 52 -3.81 4.73 12.57
N TRP A 53 -3.42 4.53 11.32
CA TRP A 53 -3.18 3.20 10.75
C TRP A 53 -1.93 2.53 11.34
N ALA A 54 -0.86 3.29 11.53
CA ALA A 54 0.38 2.80 12.11
C ALA A 54 0.29 2.59 13.63
N SER A 55 -0.72 3.16 14.29
CA SER A 55 -0.89 3.07 15.74
C SER A 55 -1.06 1.61 16.19
N GLY A 56 -0.28 1.22 17.19
CA GLY A 56 -0.30 -0.14 17.76
C GLY A 56 0.59 -1.15 17.03
N PHE A 57 1.14 -0.83 15.85
CA PHE A 57 2.16 -1.66 15.22
C PHE A 57 3.54 -1.46 15.87
N ASP A 58 4.35 -2.52 15.98
CA ASP A 58 5.75 -2.41 16.41
C ASP A 58 6.61 -1.72 15.34
N THR A 59 6.27 -1.94 14.07
CA THR A 59 6.92 -1.31 12.93
C THR A 59 5.92 -0.98 11.84
N ALA A 60 6.20 0.09 11.11
CA ALA A 60 5.49 0.43 9.89
C ALA A 60 6.49 0.87 8.84
N TRP A 61 6.24 0.56 7.57
CA TRP A 61 6.98 1.21 6.50
C TRP A 61 6.04 1.87 5.50
N ILE A 62 6.55 2.88 4.80
CA ILE A 62 5.89 3.46 3.64
C ILE A 62 6.85 3.43 2.45
N ASP A 63 6.29 3.24 1.27
CA ASP A 63 7.00 3.21 0.00
C ASP A 63 6.76 4.53 -0.76
N PHE A 64 7.81 5.02 -1.44
CA PHE A 64 7.73 6.27 -2.20
C PHE A 64 7.73 6.05 -3.72
N THR A 65 8.00 4.84 -4.20
CA THR A 65 8.16 4.52 -5.63
C THR A 65 6.88 3.99 -6.29
N LYS A 66 5.80 3.85 -5.51
CA LYS A 66 4.46 3.52 -6.01
C LYS A 66 3.67 4.79 -6.33
N GLY A 67 2.51 4.99 -5.67
CA GLY A 67 1.62 6.13 -5.96
C GLY A 67 2.27 7.51 -5.77
N LEU A 68 3.30 7.59 -4.92
CA LEU A 68 4.02 8.84 -4.66
C LEU A 68 5.05 9.20 -5.75
N GLY A 69 5.39 8.27 -6.64
CA GLY A 69 6.18 8.56 -7.84
C GLY A 69 7.61 9.05 -7.62
N ALA A 70 8.17 8.91 -6.42
CA ALA A 70 9.60 9.15 -6.20
C ALA A 70 10.42 8.07 -6.94
N PRO A 71 11.64 8.38 -7.43
CA PRO A 71 12.42 7.43 -8.21
C PRO A 71 12.93 6.23 -7.40
N VAL A 72 13.26 6.46 -6.12
CA VAL A 72 13.73 5.48 -5.14
C VAL A 72 13.24 5.95 -3.77
N GLY A 73 12.93 5.01 -2.88
CA GLY A 73 12.83 5.30 -1.46
C GLY A 73 11.75 4.52 -0.73
N ALA A 74 12.06 4.22 0.54
CA ALA A 74 11.13 3.74 1.53
C ALA A 74 11.59 4.21 2.90
N VAL A 75 10.64 4.36 3.84
CA VAL A 75 10.92 4.74 5.22
C VAL A 75 10.36 3.68 6.14
N LEU A 76 11.21 3.14 7.02
CA LEU A 76 10.83 2.28 8.14
C LEU A 76 10.72 3.12 9.41
N ALA A 77 9.63 2.96 10.14
CA ALA A 77 9.36 3.55 11.44
C ALA A 77 9.13 2.46 12.49
N GLY A 78 9.53 2.74 13.72
CA GLY A 78 9.44 1.84 14.87
C GLY A 78 10.04 2.50 16.11
N SER A 79 10.22 1.74 17.19
CA SER A 79 10.92 2.25 18.38
C SER A 79 12.36 2.63 18.06
N ARG A 80 12.96 3.50 18.90
CA ARG A 80 14.37 3.89 18.74
C ARG A 80 15.29 2.68 18.73
N GLU A 81 15.06 1.77 19.66
CA GLU A 81 15.86 0.55 19.83
C GLU A 81 15.81 -0.32 18.57
N LEU A 82 14.62 -0.43 17.96
CA LEU A 82 14.43 -1.17 16.72
C LEU A 82 15.10 -0.49 15.53
N ILE A 83 14.98 0.84 15.41
CA ILE A 83 15.60 1.59 14.33
C ILE A 83 17.13 1.56 14.43
N ASP A 84 17.70 1.59 15.64
CA ASP A 84 19.14 1.42 15.86
C ASP A 84 19.63 0.05 15.37
N GLU A 85 18.84 -1.02 15.59
CA GLU A 85 19.13 -2.34 15.03
C GLU A 85 18.97 -2.38 13.51
N ALA A 86 17.88 -1.82 12.98
CA ALA A 86 17.62 -1.76 11.55
C ALA A 86 18.73 -1.01 10.79
N TRP A 87 19.34 0.00 11.40
CA TRP A 87 20.50 0.70 10.86
C TRP A 87 21.71 -0.21 10.68
N ARG A 88 21.98 -1.11 11.63
CA ARG A 88 23.07 -2.10 11.50
C ARG A 88 22.79 -3.05 10.33
N TRP A 89 21.57 -3.58 10.24
CA TRP A 89 21.16 -4.43 9.13
C TRP A 89 21.23 -3.73 7.79
N LYS A 90 20.80 -2.47 7.71
CA LYS A 90 20.91 -1.64 6.50
C LYS A 90 22.35 -1.54 6.01
N GLN A 91 23.33 -1.40 6.92
CA GLN A 91 24.75 -1.39 6.55
C GLN A 91 25.20 -2.77 6.04
N MET A 92 24.87 -3.84 6.76
CA MET A 92 25.26 -5.22 6.41
C MET A 92 24.68 -5.67 5.06
N LEU A 93 23.46 -5.25 4.73
CA LEU A 93 22.79 -5.57 3.46
C LEU A 93 23.21 -4.64 2.31
N GLY A 94 24.14 -3.70 2.54
CA GLY A 94 24.61 -2.77 1.50
C GLY A 94 23.67 -1.60 1.20
N GLY A 95 22.65 -1.36 2.02
CA GLY A 95 21.69 -0.26 1.88
C GLY A 95 22.20 1.11 2.33
N ALA A 96 23.49 1.23 2.66
CA ALA A 96 24.11 2.45 3.17
C ALA A 96 24.61 3.38 2.06
N PHE A 97 23.66 4.05 1.40
CA PHE A 97 23.96 5.05 0.37
C PHE A 97 24.66 6.28 0.96
N ARG A 98 25.80 6.66 0.39
CA ARG A 98 26.53 7.88 0.76
C ARG A 98 25.74 9.14 0.41
N GLN A 99 25.31 9.28 -0.85
CA GLN A 99 24.52 10.43 -1.32
C GLN A 99 23.00 10.21 -1.15
N SER A 100 22.59 9.62 -0.02
CA SER A 100 21.17 9.34 0.28
C SER A 100 20.30 10.59 0.42
N GLY A 101 20.90 11.77 0.60
CA GLY A 101 20.17 13.04 0.64
C GLY A 101 19.40 13.36 -0.65
N ILE A 102 19.90 12.95 -1.82
CA ILE A 102 19.21 13.14 -3.11
C ILE A 102 17.92 12.30 -3.15
N VAL A 103 18.02 11.04 -2.71
CA VAL A 103 16.88 10.12 -2.61
C VAL A 103 15.86 10.66 -1.59
N ALA A 104 16.33 11.08 -0.41
CA ALA A 104 15.47 11.64 0.63
C ALA A 104 14.76 12.91 0.18
N ALA A 105 15.41 13.79 -0.58
CA ALA A 105 14.79 14.99 -1.14
C ALA A 105 13.64 14.64 -2.10
N GLY A 106 13.80 13.62 -2.95
CA GLY A 106 12.72 13.12 -3.80
C GLY A 106 11.54 12.56 -3.01
N CYS A 107 11.82 11.88 -1.89
CA CYS A 107 10.79 11.39 -0.98
C CYS A 107 10.02 12.53 -0.30
N LEU A 108 10.71 13.57 0.18
CA LEU A 108 10.10 14.75 0.79
C LEU A 108 9.23 15.50 -0.21
N TYR A 109 9.76 15.75 -1.42
CA TYR A 109 8.98 16.37 -2.50
C TYR A 109 7.69 15.59 -2.79
N ALA A 110 7.75 14.26 -2.82
CA ALA A 110 6.57 13.44 -3.04
C ALA A 110 5.53 13.56 -1.90
N LEU A 111 5.95 13.72 -0.64
CA LEU A 111 5.02 13.97 0.46
C LEU A 111 4.35 15.35 0.36
N ASP A 112 5.13 16.37 -0.01
CA ASP A 112 4.64 17.75 -0.10
C ASP A 112 3.71 17.96 -1.29
N HIS A 113 3.89 17.21 -2.38
CA HIS A 113 3.22 17.49 -3.66
C HIS A 113 2.35 16.36 -4.21
N HIS A 114 2.59 15.09 -3.83
CA HIS A 114 1.98 13.95 -4.51
C HIS A 114 0.93 13.19 -3.69
N VAL A 115 0.71 13.52 -2.42
CA VAL A 115 -0.29 12.80 -1.61
C VAL A 115 -1.71 13.14 -2.06
N GLU A 116 -2.08 14.42 -2.12
CA GLU A 116 -3.46 14.83 -2.42
C GLU A 116 -3.92 14.37 -3.81
N ARG A 117 -3.02 14.41 -4.80
CA ARG A 117 -3.29 13.97 -6.17
C ARG A 117 -3.56 12.47 -6.32
N LEU A 118 -3.31 11.64 -5.30
CA LEU A 118 -3.76 10.25 -5.31
C LEU A 118 -5.28 10.13 -5.46
N ALA A 119 -6.04 11.17 -5.08
CA ALA A 119 -7.48 11.22 -5.32
C ALA A 119 -7.83 11.21 -6.83
N GLU A 120 -6.99 11.82 -7.66
CA GLU A 120 -7.13 11.77 -9.12
C GLU A 120 -6.89 10.34 -9.64
N ASP A 121 -5.90 9.64 -9.10
CA ASP A 121 -5.66 8.24 -9.44
C ASP A 121 -6.85 7.35 -9.07
N HIS A 122 -7.48 7.59 -7.92
CA HIS A 122 -8.68 6.85 -7.48
C HIS A 122 -9.86 7.14 -8.41
N LEU A 123 -10.06 8.41 -8.79
CA LEU A 123 -11.09 8.81 -9.75
C LEU A 123 -10.88 8.11 -11.10
N HIS A 124 -9.66 8.11 -11.63
CA HIS A 124 -9.36 7.46 -12.90
C HIS A 124 -9.54 5.94 -12.83
N ALA A 125 -9.12 5.30 -11.74
CA ALA A 125 -9.36 3.88 -11.53
C ALA A 125 -10.85 3.55 -11.49
N ARG A 126 -11.67 4.40 -10.86
CA ARG A 126 -13.12 4.25 -10.86
C ARG A 126 -13.72 4.38 -12.26
N VAL A 127 -13.34 5.40 -13.02
CA VAL A 127 -13.79 5.60 -14.41
C VAL A 127 -13.40 4.40 -15.29
N LEU A 128 -12.16 3.91 -15.14
CA LEU A 128 -11.69 2.72 -15.84
C LEU A 128 -12.54 1.49 -15.47
N ALA A 129 -12.82 1.29 -14.17
CA ALA A 129 -13.62 0.18 -13.70
C ALA A 129 -15.05 0.21 -14.24
N GLU A 130 -15.69 1.38 -14.28
CA GLU A 130 -17.04 1.56 -14.83
C GLU A 130 -17.07 1.26 -16.34
N GLY A 131 -16.08 1.76 -17.08
CA GLY A 131 -15.96 1.49 -18.51
C GLY A 131 -15.74 0.01 -18.81
N LEU A 132 -14.86 -0.66 -18.06
CA LEU A 132 -14.58 -2.09 -18.22
C LEU A 132 -15.78 -2.96 -17.87
N ALA A 133 -16.50 -2.65 -16.79
CA ALA A 133 -17.66 -3.43 -16.36
C ALA A 133 -18.83 -3.39 -17.36
N ALA A 134 -18.88 -2.41 -18.26
CA ALA A 134 -19.87 -2.33 -19.33
C ALA A 134 -19.56 -3.24 -20.54
N LEU A 135 -18.35 -3.79 -20.62
CA LEU A 135 -17.93 -4.61 -21.76
C LEU A 135 -18.43 -6.06 -21.63
N PRO A 136 -18.99 -6.64 -22.71
CA PRO A 136 -19.33 -8.06 -22.75
C PRO A 136 -18.09 -8.92 -22.47
N GLY A 137 -18.25 -9.91 -21.59
CA GLY A 137 -17.18 -10.84 -21.23
C GLY A 137 -16.21 -10.32 -20.16
N VAL A 138 -16.40 -9.12 -19.61
CA VAL A 138 -15.65 -8.64 -18.45
C VAL A 138 -16.44 -8.91 -17.16
N ARG A 139 -15.78 -9.50 -16.16
CA ARG A 139 -16.32 -9.66 -14.80
C ARG A 139 -15.55 -8.75 -13.86
N LEU A 140 -16.23 -7.72 -13.37
CA LEU A 140 -15.67 -6.72 -12.47
C LEU A 140 -16.76 -6.17 -11.55
N ASP A 141 -16.53 -6.21 -10.25
CA ASP A 141 -17.30 -5.43 -9.29
C ASP A 141 -16.66 -4.06 -9.12
N VAL A 142 -17.29 -3.03 -9.67
CA VAL A 142 -16.79 -1.64 -9.65
C VAL A 142 -16.62 -1.12 -8.23
N SER A 143 -17.41 -1.62 -7.26
CA SER A 143 -17.28 -1.20 -5.86
C SER A 143 -15.95 -1.58 -5.22
N THR A 144 -15.22 -2.53 -5.82
CA THR A 144 -13.89 -2.95 -5.33
C THR A 144 -12.76 -1.99 -5.74
N ALA A 145 -13.00 -1.08 -6.69
CA ALA A 145 -12.05 -0.04 -7.10
C ALA A 145 -12.08 1.14 -6.11
N GLU A 146 -11.65 0.90 -4.87
CA GLU A 146 -11.64 1.90 -3.78
C GLU A 146 -10.44 2.85 -3.86
N THR A 147 -9.34 2.42 -4.49
CA THR A 147 -8.12 3.22 -4.66
C THR A 147 -7.67 3.22 -6.11
N ASN A 148 -6.37 3.11 -6.41
CA ASN A 148 -5.82 3.21 -7.76
C ASN A 148 -5.58 1.86 -8.44
N ILE A 149 -6.24 0.79 -8.00
CA ILE A 149 -6.09 -0.56 -8.55
C ILE A 149 -7.45 -1.04 -9.05
N VAL A 150 -7.47 -1.60 -10.26
CA VAL A 150 -8.63 -2.27 -10.86
C VAL A 150 -8.21 -3.69 -11.21
N ILE A 151 -8.82 -4.68 -10.56
CA ILE A 151 -8.63 -6.10 -10.88
C ILE A 151 -9.94 -6.65 -11.43
N PHE A 152 -9.90 -7.20 -12.63
CA PHE A 152 -11.05 -7.82 -13.30
C PHE A 152 -10.63 -9.16 -13.90
N SER A 153 -11.62 -9.98 -14.21
CA SER A 153 -11.41 -11.17 -15.04
C SER A 153 -12.16 -11.04 -16.36
N VAL A 154 -11.72 -11.83 -17.33
CA VAL A 154 -12.40 -11.97 -18.62
C VAL A 154 -12.95 -13.38 -18.71
N ASP A 155 -14.11 -13.53 -19.34
CA ASP A 155 -14.63 -14.83 -19.72
C ASP A 155 -13.60 -15.54 -20.61
N ASP A 156 -13.45 -16.85 -20.43
CA ASP A 156 -12.63 -17.67 -21.30
C ASP A 156 -13.14 -17.51 -22.74
N GLY A 157 -12.37 -16.79 -23.57
CA GLY A 157 -12.68 -16.68 -25.00
C GLY A 157 -12.66 -18.06 -25.66
N PRO A 158 -13.29 -18.24 -26.84
CA PRO A 158 -13.15 -19.46 -27.62
C PRO A 158 -11.67 -19.64 -28.03
N GLY A 159 -10.89 -20.31 -27.18
CA GLY A 159 -9.43 -20.48 -27.36
C GLY A 159 -8.61 -20.52 -26.06
N ALA A 160 -9.16 -20.12 -24.91
CA ALA A 160 -8.45 -20.26 -23.64
C ALA A 160 -8.55 -21.72 -23.15
N GLY A 161 -7.61 -22.55 -23.60
CA GLY A 161 -7.43 -23.90 -23.06
C GLY A 161 -7.17 -23.83 -21.56
N ARG A 162 -8.10 -24.37 -20.77
CA ARG A 162 -7.94 -24.62 -19.34
C ARG A 162 -6.65 -25.40 -19.12
N ALA A 163 -5.62 -24.77 -18.56
CA ALA A 163 -4.59 -25.50 -17.84
C ALA A 163 -5.22 -25.94 -16.51
N ALA A 164 -5.66 -27.19 -16.46
CA ALA A 164 -6.04 -27.85 -15.23
C ALA A 164 -4.82 -27.94 -14.30
N GLY A 165 -4.99 -27.53 -13.03
CA GLY A 165 -4.02 -27.66 -11.95
C GLY A 165 -4.72 -27.43 -10.62
#